data_AF-A0A923Y080-F1
#
_entry.id   AF-A0A923Y080-F1
#
_cell.length_a   1.000
_cell.length_b   1.000
_cell.length_c   1.000
_cell.angle_alpha   90.00
_cell.angle_beta   90.00
_cell.angle_gamma   90.00
#
_symmetry.space_group_name_H-M   'P 1'
#
loop_
_entity.id
_entity.type
_entity.pdbx_description
1 polymer ?
#
loop_
_entity_poly.entity_id
_entity_poly.type
_entity_poly.pdbx_seq_one_letter_code
_entity_poly.pdbx_strand_id
1 'polypeptide(L)'
;MTDLLIDTTDGVLTITLNRLPKKNSLTSTMYAAMAESLARSFDDASVRAVVFQGHETIFSAGNDIGDFLNAPVSGQDSPVFLFLRTLSTFPKPVLAAVCGPAVGIGTTLLFHCDLVYGG
;
A
#
# COMPACT_ATOMS: atom_id res chain seq x y z
N MET A 1 6.58 1.88 17.21
CA MET A 1 6.32 0.91 16.13
C MET A 1 5.96 1.69 14.88
N THR A 2 6.33 1.21 13.70
CA THR A 2 6.01 1.85 12.42
C THR A 2 4.64 1.42 11.93
N ASP A 3 3.92 2.33 11.26
CA ASP A 3 2.58 2.08 10.71
C ASP A 3 2.57 1.17 9.46
N LEU A 4 3.76 0.94 8.88
CA LEU A 4 4.03 -0.06 7.85
C LEU A 4 5.19 -0.95 8.30
N LEU A 5 5.12 -2.23 7.97
CA LEU A 5 6.25 -3.15 8.01
C LEU A 5 6.63 -3.47 6.56
N ILE A 6 7.91 -3.29 6.22
CA ILE A 6 8.41 -3.45 4.86
C ILE A 6 9.62 -4.38 4.93
N ASP A 7 9.53 -5.50 4.24
CA ASP A 7 10.57 -6.53 4.21
C ASP A 7 10.76 -7.05 2.79
N THR A 8 11.98 -7.48 2.46
CA THR A 8 12.26 -8.17 1.19
C THR A 8 12.97 -9.48 1.48
N THR A 9 12.26 -10.57 1.23
CA THR A 9 12.75 -11.94 1.44
C THR A 9 12.50 -12.75 0.17
N ASP A 10 13.51 -13.52 -0.26
CA ASP A 10 13.45 -14.39 -1.46
C ASP A 10 13.00 -13.67 -2.76
N GLY A 11 13.31 -12.38 -2.84
CA GLY A 11 12.95 -11.51 -3.96
C GLY A 11 11.49 -11.07 -3.98
N VAL A 12 10.79 -11.14 -2.85
CA VAL A 12 9.43 -10.62 -2.68
C VAL A 12 9.46 -9.45 -1.71
N LEU A 13 9.12 -8.25 -2.21
CA LEU A 13 8.90 -7.07 -1.37
C LEU A 13 7.50 -7.18 -0.74
N THR A 14 7.44 -7.35 0.58
CA THR A 14 6.18 -7.40 1.32
C THR A 14 5.94 -6.08 2.04
N ILE A 15 4.82 -5.43 1.74
CA ILE A 15 4.35 -4.20 2.38
C ILE A 15 3.14 -4.56 3.24
N THR A 16 3.31 -4.55 4.56
CA THR A 16 2.27 -4.87 5.53
C THR A 16 1.69 -3.62 6.17
N LEU A 17 0.39 -3.43 6.06
CA LEU A 17 -0.36 -2.38 6.76
C LEU A 17 -0.41 -2.72 8.26
N ASN A 18 0.28 -1.93 9.09
CA ASN A 18 0.53 -2.24 10.50
C ASN A 18 0.06 -1.11 11.42
N ARG A 19 -1.22 -0.75 11.28
CA ARG A 19 -1.86 0.32 12.06
C ARG A 19 -3.22 -0.14 12.60
N LEU A 20 -3.21 -1.34 13.20
CA LEU A 20 -4.42 -2.04 13.64
C LEU A 20 -5.34 -1.22 14.57
N PRO A 21 -4.85 -0.44 15.55
CA PRO A 21 -5.72 0.41 16.39
C PRO A 21 -6.51 1.46 15.60
N LYS A 22 -6.08 1.77 14.38
CA LYS A 22 -6.76 2.67 13.43
C LYS A 22 -7.33 1.91 12.23
N LYS A 23 -7.55 0.60 12.37
CA LYS A 23 -8.14 -0.25 11.32
C LYS A 23 -7.37 -0.18 9.99
N ASN A 24 -6.05 -0.02 10.07
CA ASN A 24 -5.19 0.16 8.90
C ASN A 24 -5.63 1.29 7.97
N SER A 25 -6.18 2.38 8.52
CA SER A 25 -6.46 3.58 7.74
C SER A 25 -5.16 4.26 7.29
N LEU A 26 -5.08 4.58 6.01
CA LEU A 26 -3.89 5.07 5.31
C LEU A 26 -3.69 6.57 5.53
N THR A 27 -2.47 6.95 5.91
CA THR A 27 -2.04 8.35 6.04
C THR A 27 -1.14 8.76 4.88
N SER A 28 -0.95 10.06 4.70
CA SER A 28 -0.02 10.65 3.73
C SER A 28 1.41 10.10 3.88
N THR A 29 1.88 9.91 5.12
CA THR A 29 3.19 9.29 5.40
C THR A 29 3.25 7.83 4.95
N MET A 30 2.16 7.06 5.12
CA MET A 30 2.11 5.68 4.63
C MET A 30 2.16 5.64 3.09
N TYR A 31 1.42 6.52 2.41
CA TYR A 31 1.49 6.61 0.95
C TYR A 31 2.89 6.95 0.44
N ALA A 32 3.58 7.91 1.07
CA ALA A 32 4.94 8.28 0.72
C ALA A 32 5.90 7.08 0.86
N ALA A 33 5.82 6.35 1.96
CA ALA A 33 6.65 5.17 2.20
C ALA A 33 6.37 4.02 1.22
N MET A 34 5.11 3.79 0.86
CA MET A 34 4.75 2.80 -0.16
C MET A 34 5.26 3.21 -1.55
N ALA A 35 5.07 4.47 -1.94
CA ALA A 35 5.56 5.00 -3.21
C ALA A 35 7.08 4.90 -3.32
N GLU A 36 7.81 5.26 -2.26
CA GLU A 36 9.26 5.15 -2.20
C GLU A 36 9.73 3.69 -2.30
N SER A 37 9.05 2.77 -1.62
CA SER A 37 9.40 1.34 -1.66
C SER A 37 9.20 0.74 -3.05
N LEU A 38 8.07 1.07 -3.69
CA LEU A 38 7.81 0.69 -5.08
C LEU A 38 8.88 1.29 -6.01
N ALA A 39 9.16 2.60 -5.90
CA ALA A 39 10.15 3.27 -6.75
C ALA A 39 11.55 2.65 -6.63
N ARG A 40 12.01 2.34 -5.40
CA ARG A 40 13.31 1.66 -5.17
C ARG A 40 13.33 0.27 -5.80
N SER A 41 12.21 -0.45 -5.74
CA SER A 41 12.10 -1.80 -6.30
C SER A 41 11.86 -1.83 -7.81
N PHE A 42 11.67 -0.69 -8.48
CA PHE A 42 11.29 -0.64 -9.89
C PHE A 42 12.35 -1.31 -10.80
N ASP A 43 13.60 -0.86 -10.69
CA ASP A 43 14.74 -1.39 -11.47
C ASP A 43 15.60 -2.41 -10.69
N ASP A 44 15.28 -2.67 -9.42
CA ASP A 44 16.06 -3.61 -8.60
C ASP A 44 15.78 -5.06 -9.01
N ALA A 45 16.73 -5.70 -9.70
CA ALA A 45 16.62 -7.08 -10.16
C ALA A 45 16.50 -8.12 -9.02
N SER A 46 16.85 -7.77 -7.78
CA SER A 46 16.66 -8.65 -6.63
C SER A 46 15.18 -8.76 -6.22
N VAL A 47 14.37 -7.72 -6.48
CA VAL A 47 12.92 -7.74 -6.27
C VAL A 47 12.24 -8.24 -7.53
N ARG A 48 11.50 -9.34 -7.41
CA ARG A 48 10.79 -10.01 -8.50
C ARG A 48 9.28 -9.85 -8.43
N ALA A 49 8.73 -9.59 -7.24
CA ALA A 49 7.30 -9.34 -7.02
C ALA A 49 7.08 -8.45 -5.79
N VAL A 50 5.90 -7.84 -5.71
CA VAL A 50 5.42 -7.08 -4.56
C VAL A 50 4.17 -7.74 -3.99
N VAL A 51 4.06 -7.80 -2.66
CA VAL A 51 2.86 -8.25 -1.95
C VAL A 51 2.39 -7.15 -1.00
N PHE A 52 1.13 -6.72 -1.15
CA PHE A 52 0.42 -5.94 -0.14
C PHE A 52 -0.34 -6.88 0.78
N GLN A 53 -0.24 -6.67 2.09
CA GLN A 53 -1.05 -7.40 3.07
C GLN A 53 -1.46 -6.51 4.25
N GLY A 54 -2.50 -6.93 4.97
CA GLY A 54 -2.97 -6.27 6.19
C GLY A 54 -3.04 -7.24 7.36
N HIS A 55 -3.85 -6.90 8.37
CA HIS A 55 -4.10 -7.79 9.49
C HIS A 55 -5.21 -8.81 9.14
N GLU A 56 -5.22 -9.97 9.80
CA GLU A 56 -6.24 -11.03 9.58
C GLU A 56 -7.69 -10.53 9.75
N THR A 57 -7.92 -9.56 10.64
CA THR A 57 -9.25 -9.01 10.90
C THR A 57 -9.59 -7.80 10.03
N ILE A 58 -8.60 -7.19 9.38
CA ILE A 58 -8.79 -6.00 8.53
C ILE A 58 -7.59 -5.73 7.63
N PHE A 59 -7.87 -5.63 6.33
CA PHE A 59 -6.91 -5.16 5.36
C PHE A 59 -6.70 -3.65 5.51
N SER A 60 -7.73 -2.85 5.22
CA SER A 60 -7.70 -1.38 5.38
C SER A 60 -9.09 -0.77 5.44
N ALA A 61 -9.27 0.19 6.35
CA ALA A 61 -10.46 1.05 6.43
C ALA A 61 -10.46 2.22 5.42
N GLY A 62 -9.46 2.32 4.54
CA GLY A 62 -9.34 3.40 3.56
C GLY A 62 -8.51 4.57 4.09
N ASN A 63 -8.80 5.81 3.67
CA ASN A 63 -8.04 6.97 4.12
C ASN A 63 -8.31 7.29 5.60
N ASP A 64 -7.26 7.69 6.32
CA ASP A 64 -7.42 8.30 7.64
C ASP A 64 -8.09 9.67 7.48
N ILE A 65 -9.29 9.83 8.06
CA ILE A 65 -10.08 11.06 7.95
C ILE A 65 -9.37 12.24 8.62
N GLY A 66 -8.71 12.02 9.76
CA GLY A 66 -8.02 13.09 10.48
C GLY A 66 -6.81 13.60 9.69
N ASP A 67 -6.04 12.69 9.12
CA ASP A 67 -4.91 13.01 8.22
C ASP A 67 -5.40 13.76 6.97
N PHE A 68 -6.46 13.25 6.33
CA PHE A 68 -7.04 13.85 5.12
C PHE A 68 -7.57 15.28 5.35
N LEU A 69 -8.17 15.56 6.52
CA LEU A 69 -8.65 16.90 6.85
C LEU A 69 -7.52 17.87 7.18
N ASN A 70 -6.43 17.39 7.79
CA ASN A 70 -5.27 18.24 8.15
C ASN A 70 -4.36 18.54 6.96
N ALA A 71 -4.26 17.60 6.02
CA ALA A 71 -3.47 17.74 4.79
C ALA A 71 -4.30 17.26 3.59
N PRO A 72 -5.25 18.08 3.11
CA PRO A 72 -6.04 17.74 1.94
C PRO A 72 -5.15 17.42 0.75
N VAL A 73 -5.52 16.38 -0.01
CA VAL A 73 -4.82 16.00 -1.24
C VAL A 73 -4.79 17.22 -2.16
N SER A 74 -3.58 17.73 -2.43
CA SER A 74 -3.37 18.91 -3.25
C SER A 74 -2.36 18.62 -4.36
N GLY A 75 -2.79 18.83 -5.59
CA GLY A 75 -1.94 18.67 -6.77
C GLY A 75 -1.52 17.23 -7.08
N GLN A 76 -0.82 17.07 -8.20
CA GLN A 76 -0.32 15.79 -8.71
C GLN A 76 0.88 15.25 -7.90
N ASP A 77 1.52 16.12 -7.11
CA ASP A 77 2.70 15.78 -6.31
C ASP A 77 2.35 15.26 -4.91
N SER A 78 1.06 15.13 -4.58
CA SER A 78 0.66 14.55 -3.29
C SER A 78 1.13 13.09 -3.16
N PRO A 79 1.47 12.62 -1.95
CA PRO A 79 1.90 11.23 -1.74
C PRO A 79 0.92 10.17 -2.26
N VAL A 80 -0.39 10.44 -2.17
CA VAL A 80 -1.44 9.56 -2.70
C VAL A 80 -1.31 9.40 -4.21
N PHE A 81 -1.17 10.52 -4.94
CA PHE A 81 -1.04 10.49 -6.40
C PHE A 81 0.27 9.88 -6.87
N LEU A 82 1.38 10.15 -6.16
CA LEU A 82 2.66 9.51 -6.43
C LEU A 82 2.57 7.99 -6.25
N PHE A 83 2.00 7.54 -5.13
CA PHE A 83 1.75 6.11 -4.89
C PHE A 83 0.94 5.47 -6.00
N LEU A 84 -0.23 6.04 -6.34
CA LEU A 84 -1.11 5.47 -7.37
C LEU A 84 -0.46 5.46 -8.75
N ARG A 85 0.30 6.52 -9.11
CA ARG A 85 1.04 6.57 -10.36
C ARG A 85 2.08 5.47 -10.42
N THR A 86 2.94 5.38 -9.40
CA THR A 86 4.01 4.37 -9.35
C THR A 86 3.43 2.96 -9.39
N LEU A 87 2.35 2.70 -8.64
CA LEU A 87 1.69 1.40 -8.61
C LEU A 87 1.06 1.06 -9.96
N SER A 88 0.36 1.99 -10.60
CA SER A 88 -0.32 1.76 -11.88
C SER A 88 0.61 1.43 -13.05
N THR A 89 1.89 1.83 -12.96
CA THR A 89 2.91 1.58 -13.99
C THR A 89 4.01 0.64 -13.52
N PHE A 90 3.80 -0.07 -12.40
CA PHE A 90 4.84 -0.92 -11.84
C PHE A 90 5.09 -2.13 -12.76
N PRO A 91 6.35 -2.44 -13.12
CA PRO A 91 6.65 -3.35 -14.23
C PRO A 91 6.70 -4.83 -13.81
N LYS A 92 6.52 -5.13 -12.52
CA LYS A 92 6.67 -6.47 -11.93
C LYS A 92 5.36 -6.91 -11.29
N PRO A 93 5.12 -8.22 -11.12
CA PRO A 93 3.90 -8.72 -10.49
C PRO A 93 3.61 -8.09 -9.13
N VAL A 94 2.40 -7.57 -8.97
CA VAL A 94 1.85 -7.03 -7.71
C VAL A 94 0.71 -7.92 -7.24
N LEU A 95 0.83 -8.41 -6.02
CA LEU A 95 -0.17 -9.26 -5.39
C LEU A 95 -0.76 -8.57 -4.16
N ALA A 96 -2.00 -8.90 -3.81
CA ALA A 96 -2.59 -8.53 -2.54
C ALA A 96 -3.13 -9.76 -1.81
N ALA A 97 -2.72 -9.92 -0.55
CA ALA A 97 -3.29 -10.86 0.40
C ALA A 97 -4.27 -10.09 1.31
N VAL A 98 -5.55 -10.20 1.01
CA VAL A 98 -6.62 -9.40 1.61
C VAL A 98 -7.41 -10.25 2.60
N CYS A 99 -7.09 -10.09 3.89
CA CYS A 99 -7.88 -10.66 4.97
C CYS A 99 -8.78 -9.59 5.59
N GLY A 100 -10.06 -9.90 5.77
CA GLY A 100 -11.04 -8.97 6.35
C GLY A 100 -11.36 -7.76 5.46
N PRO A 101 -11.95 -6.69 6.03
CA PRO A 101 -12.47 -5.57 5.24
C PRO A 101 -11.38 -4.77 4.50
N ALA A 102 -11.65 -4.49 3.22
CA ALA A 102 -10.94 -3.51 2.40
C ALA A 102 -11.95 -2.45 1.95
N VAL A 103 -11.76 -1.19 2.35
CA VAL A 103 -12.75 -0.11 2.17
C VAL A 103 -12.17 1.07 1.41
N GLY A 104 -12.93 1.61 0.46
CA GLY A 104 -12.57 2.83 -0.28
C GLY A 104 -11.26 2.65 -1.04
N ILE A 105 -10.26 3.48 -0.74
CA ILE A 105 -8.92 3.35 -1.31
C ILE A 105 -8.26 2.00 -0.98
N GLY A 106 -8.60 1.41 0.17
CA GLY A 106 -8.20 0.05 0.53
C GLY A 106 -8.72 -1.00 -0.46
N THR A 107 -9.87 -0.74 -1.09
CA THR A 107 -10.43 -1.57 -2.19
C THR A 107 -9.84 -1.17 -3.53
N THR A 108 -9.78 0.12 -3.86
CA THR A 108 -9.40 0.55 -5.22
C THR A 108 -7.93 0.32 -5.52
N LEU A 109 -7.05 0.27 -4.52
CA LEU A 109 -5.67 -0.15 -4.72
C LEU A 109 -5.58 -1.59 -5.27
N LEU A 110 -6.55 -2.45 -4.95
CA LEU A 110 -6.58 -3.84 -5.40
C LEU A 110 -6.78 -3.96 -6.91
N PHE A 111 -7.41 -2.97 -7.55
CA PHE A 111 -7.55 -2.93 -9.01
C PHE A 111 -6.25 -2.63 -9.75
N HIS A 112 -5.21 -2.24 -9.03
CA HIS A 112 -3.86 -2.09 -9.56
C HIS A 112 -2.96 -3.31 -9.24
N CYS A 113 -3.50 -4.34 -8.58
CA CYS A 113 -2.79 -5.60 -8.35
C CYS A 113 -3.13 -6.60 -9.48
N ASP A 114 -2.16 -7.43 -9.84
CA ASP A 114 -2.35 -8.50 -10.83
C ASP A 114 -3.12 -9.68 -10.26
N LEU A 115 -2.91 -10.01 -8.98
CA LEU A 115 -3.63 -11.08 -8.27
C LEU A 115 -4.07 -10.60 -6.89
N VAL A 116 -5.33 -10.89 -6.56
CA VAL A 116 -5.91 -10.57 -5.26
C VAL A 116 -6.46 -11.86 -4.66
N TYR A 117 -5.91 -12.27 -3.53
CA TYR A 117 -6.42 -13.40 -2.74
C TYR A 117 -7.21 -12.86 -1.55
N GLY A 118 -8.48 -13.28 -1.45
CA GLY A 118 -9.37 -12.93 -0.34
C GLY A 118 -9.65 -14.14 0.56
N GLY A 119 -9.64 -13.94 1.87
CA GLY A 119 -9.89 -14.98 2.87
C GLY A 119 -10.42 -14.44 4.19
#